data_AF-A0A6C2YUY1-F1
#
_entry.id   AF-A0A6C2YUY1-F1
#
_cell.length_a   1.000
_cell.length_b   1.000
_cell.length_c   1.000
_cell.angle_alpha   90.00
_cell.angle_beta   90.00
_cell.angle_gamma   90.00
#
_symmetry.space_group_name_H-M   'P 1'
#
loop_
_entity.id
_entity.type
_entity.pdbx_description
1 polymer ?
#
loop_
_entity_poly.entity_id
_entity_poly.type
_entity_poly.pdbx_seq_one_letter_code
_entity_poly.pdbx_strand_id
1 'polypeptide(L)'
;MNAKPSEMLLCPCCGERRAVADTRLLQAEAEWLATGAIDTRRPPGWSVEEARAGQCQWACIRCFETGQALEGRPALQMWCDSSPYFAFLDTEHQCIDCGQRFVFAAAEQRFWYETLQFWVQSRPKRCIPCRRARRARRRIARQEQVRRQQQNQTVPSTAVPDTSIASRDEQFEREN
;
A
#
# COMPACT_ATOMS: atom_id res chain seq x y z
N MET A 1 -2.29 45.23 -3.24
CA MET A 1 -2.80 44.74 -4.53
C MET A 1 -3.74 43.58 -4.21
N ASN A 2 -5.04 43.72 -4.47
CA ASN A 2 -6.01 42.66 -4.17
C ASN A 2 -5.93 41.59 -5.27
N ALA A 3 -5.71 40.33 -4.87
CA ALA A 3 -5.69 39.19 -5.80
C ALA A 3 -7.04 39.06 -6.51
N LYS A 4 -7.01 38.65 -7.78
CA LYS A 4 -8.24 38.48 -8.58
C LYS A 4 -9.01 37.25 -8.04
N PRO A 5 -10.35 37.21 -8.12
CA PRO A 5 -11.13 36.05 -7.67
C PRO A 5 -10.73 34.72 -8.33
N SER A 6 -10.19 34.76 -9.55
CA SER A 6 -9.63 33.62 -10.27
C SER A 6 -8.35 33.04 -9.64
N GLU A 7 -7.70 33.76 -8.73
CA GLU A 7 -6.44 33.34 -8.07
C GLU A 7 -6.68 32.71 -6.71
N MET A 8 -7.93 32.53 -6.30
CA MET A 8 -8.30 31.96 -5.01
C MET A 8 -8.72 30.49 -5.15
N LEU A 9 -8.31 29.67 -4.19
CA LEU A 9 -8.66 28.27 -4.03
C LEU A 9 -9.29 28.03 -2.65
N LEU A 10 -10.25 27.11 -2.57
CA LEU A 10 -10.84 26.70 -1.30
C LEU A 10 -10.01 25.56 -0.70
N CYS A 11 -9.34 25.80 0.43
CA CYS A 11 -8.54 24.77 1.08
C CYS A 11 -9.45 23.63 1.59
N PRO A 12 -9.26 22.37 1.15
CA PRO A 12 -10.10 21.26 1.59
C PRO A 12 -9.83 20.84 3.05
N CYS A 13 -8.73 21.32 3.66
CA CYS A 13 -8.39 21.05 5.06
C CYS A 13 -9.15 21.99 6.03
N CYS A 14 -9.05 23.31 5.83
CA CYS A 14 -9.63 24.29 6.76
C CYS A 14 -10.86 25.04 6.23
N GLY A 15 -11.21 24.87 4.95
CA GLY A 15 -12.36 25.55 4.34
C GLY A 15 -12.14 27.04 4.03
N GLU A 16 -10.96 27.60 4.29
CA GLU A 16 -10.67 29.00 3.95
C GLU A 16 -10.28 29.17 2.48
N ARG A 17 -10.65 30.33 1.91
CA ARG A 17 -10.17 30.76 0.59
C ARG A 17 -8.75 31.28 0.72
N ARG A 18 -7.86 30.77 -0.13
CA ARG A 18 -6.42 31.08 -0.12
C ARG A 18 -6.00 31.49 -1.52
N ALA A 19 -5.14 32.50 -1.61
CA ALA A 19 -4.50 32.80 -2.89
C ALA A 19 -3.63 31.62 -3.31
N VAL A 20 -3.46 31.39 -4.62
CA VAL A 20 -2.56 30.34 -5.14
C VAL A 20 -1.14 30.48 -4.55
N ALA A 21 -0.68 31.71 -4.33
CA ALA A 21 0.61 32.02 -3.70
C ALA A 21 0.71 31.54 -2.23
N ASP A 22 -0.42 31.39 -1.52
CA ASP A 22 -0.49 30.87 -0.15
C ASP A 22 -0.64 29.34 -0.11
N THR A 23 -0.30 28.67 -1.21
CA THR A 23 -0.31 27.22 -1.37
C THR A 23 1.07 26.73 -1.82
N ARG A 24 1.34 25.43 -1.66
CA ARG A 24 2.57 24.79 -2.16
C ARG A 24 2.42 24.13 -3.53
N LEU A 25 1.26 24.30 -4.20
CA LEU A 25 0.92 23.57 -5.43
C LEU A 25 1.95 23.80 -6.55
N LEU A 26 2.19 25.06 -6.92
CA LEU A 26 3.13 25.40 -7.99
C LEU A 26 4.58 25.08 -7.64
N GLN A 27 4.94 25.17 -6.35
CA GLN A 27 6.28 24.75 -5.90
C GLN A 27 6.46 23.24 -6.05
N ALA A 28 5.51 22.45 -5.56
CA ALA A 28 5.56 20.99 -5.65
C ALA A 28 5.52 20.52 -7.11
N GLU A 29 4.78 21.21 -7.98
CA GLU A 29 4.80 20.99 -9.42
C GLU A 29 6.19 21.26 -10.01
N ALA A 30 6.80 22.40 -9.68
CA ALA A 30 8.14 22.73 -10.15
C ALA A 30 9.20 21.72 -9.66
N GLU A 31 9.12 21.28 -8.41
CA GLU A 31 9.97 20.21 -7.86
C GLU A 31 9.79 18.89 -8.61
N TRP A 32 8.55 18.54 -8.98
CA TRP A 32 8.28 17.36 -9.79
C TRP A 32 8.85 17.48 -11.20
N LEU A 33 8.62 18.61 -11.90
CA LEU A 33 9.19 18.86 -13.22
C LEU A 33 10.73 18.84 -13.21
N ALA A 34 11.35 19.33 -12.13
CA ALA A 34 12.81 19.32 -11.96
C ALA A 34 13.41 17.90 -11.87
N THR A 35 12.61 16.86 -11.61
CA THR A 35 13.07 15.45 -11.66
C THR A 35 13.29 14.95 -13.09
N GLY A 36 12.92 15.72 -14.11
CA GLY A 36 12.89 15.30 -15.51
C GLY A 36 11.63 14.52 -15.88
N ALA A 37 10.64 14.45 -14.99
CA ALA A 37 9.35 13.86 -15.29
C ALA A 37 8.60 14.70 -16.34
N ILE A 38 8.05 14.03 -17.36
CA ILE A 38 7.28 14.66 -18.43
C ILE A 38 5.95 13.92 -18.56
N ASP A 39 4.84 14.64 -18.36
CA ASP A 39 3.48 14.15 -18.64
C ASP A 39 2.78 15.21 -19.51
N THR A 40 2.61 14.91 -20.79
CA THR A 40 1.98 15.83 -21.75
C THR A 40 0.51 16.11 -21.43
N ARG A 41 -0.12 15.29 -20.57
CA ARG A 41 -1.50 15.50 -20.08
C ARG A 41 -1.56 16.56 -18.98
N ARG A 42 -0.40 16.98 -18.43
CA ARG A 42 -0.28 17.90 -17.30
C ARG A 42 0.57 19.12 -17.68
N PRO A 43 -0.02 20.11 -18.37
CA PRO A 43 0.68 21.34 -18.74
C PRO A 43 1.02 22.17 -17.50
N PRO A 44 1.98 23.11 -17.59
CA PRO A 44 2.32 23.99 -16.46
C PRO A 44 1.09 24.66 -15.84
N GLY A 45 0.98 24.62 -14.51
CA GLY A 45 -0.16 25.09 -13.73
C GLY A 45 -1.25 24.04 -13.49
N TRP A 46 -1.08 22.80 -13.96
CA TRP A 46 -2.06 21.71 -13.77
C TRP A 46 -2.40 21.46 -12.30
N SER A 47 -1.43 21.62 -11.40
CA SER A 47 -1.63 21.40 -9.95
C SER A 47 -2.70 22.32 -9.37
N VAL A 48 -2.75 23.57 -9.84
CA VAL A 48 -3.74 24.58 -9.45
C VAL A 48 -5.10 24.31 -10.05
N GLU A 49 -5.15 23.92 -11.33
CA GLU A 49 -6.41 23.59 -12.01
C GLU A 49 -7.07 22.34 -11.42
N GLU A 50 -6.30 21.30 -11.11
CA GLU A 50 -6.83 20.12 -10.43
C GLU A 50 -7.28 20.44 -9.00
N ALA A 51 -6.55 21.29 -8.28
CA ALA A 51 -6.96 21.76 -6.96
C ALA A 51 -8.28 22.53 -7.02
N ARG A 52 -8.47 23.36 -8.05
CA ARG A 52 -9.71 24.10 -8.31
C ARG A 52 -10.87 23.16 -8.67
N ALA A 53 -10.59 22.12 -9.45
CA ALA A 53 -11.55 21.09 -9.82
C ALA A 53 -11.86 20.10 -8.69
N GLY A 54 -11.13 20.16 -7.56
CA GLY A 54 -11.27 19.21 -6.44
C GLY A 54 -10.76 17.81 -6.78
N GLN A 55 -9.86 17.69 -7.74
CA GLN A 55 -9.34 16.41 -8.25
C GLN A 55 -8.05 15.95 -7.55
N CYS A 56 -7.38 16.86 -6.82
CA CYS A 56 -6.20 16.52 -6.04
C CYS A 56 -6.39 16.88 -4.55
N GLN A 57 -5.71 16.14 -3.67
CA GLN A 57 -5.66 16.46 -2.25
C GLN A 57 -4.50 17.42 -2.00
N TRP A 58 -4.81 18.58 -1.43
CA TRP A 58 -3.86 19.62 -1.12
C TRP A 58 -4.28 20.35 0.16
N ALA A 59 -3.41 21.18 0.72
CA ALA A 59 -3.75 22.06 1.82
C ALA A 59 -2.96 23.36 1.73
N CYS A 60 -3.47 24.41 2.36
CA CYS A 60 -2.80 25.71 2.38
C CYS A 60 -1.59 25.72 3.33
N ILE A 61 -0.69 26.68 3.14
CA ILE A 61 0.53 26.81 3.96
C ILE A 61 0.21 26.85 5.46
N ARG A 62 -0.84 27.58 5.86
CA ARG A 62 -1.29 27.63 7.26
C ARG A 62 -1.65 26.26 7.84
N CYS A 63 -2.26 25.38 7.07
CA CYS A 63 -2.62 24.03 7.54
C CYS A 63 -1.38 23.16 7.75
N PHE A 64 -0.31 23.37 6.97
CA PHE A 64 0.98 22.73 7.21
C PHE A 64 1.66 23.28 8.47
N GLU A 65 1.68 24.61 8.64
CA GLU A 65 2.28 25.27 9.81
C GLU A 65 1.60 24.88 11.12
N THR A 66 0.28 24.70 11.10
CA THR A 66 -0.53 24.30 12.28
C THR A 66 -0.54 22.79 12.52
N GLY A 67 0.03 21.99 11.61
CA GLY A 67 0.05 20.53 11.71
C GLY A 67 -1.29 19.84 11.43
N GLN A 68 -2.28 20.56 10.88
CA GLN A 68 -3.57 19.98 10.45
C GLN A 68 -3.43 19.12 9.19
N ALA A 69 -2.40 19.38 8.38
CA ALA A 69 -2.06 18.62 7.19
C ALA A 69 -0.56 18.36 7.15
N LEU A 70 -0.16 17.27 6.51
CA LEU A 70 1.25 17.03 6.17
C LEU A 70 1.47 17.33 4.70
N GLU A 71 2.57 18.02 4.38
CA GLU A 71 2.97 18.29 3.00
C GLU A 71 3.30 16.98 2.28
N GLY A 72 2.73 16.81 1.08
CA GLY A 72 3.01 15.69 0.20
C GLY A 72 3.97 16.10 -0.91
N ARG A 73 4.90 15.21 -1.26
CA ARG A 73 5.92 15.42 -2.30
C ARG A 73 5.62 14.56 -3.52
N PRO A 74 5.01 15.12 -4.58
CA PRO A 74 4.68 14.39 -5.81
C PRO A 74 5.85 13.62 -6.44
N ALA A 75 7.07 14.18 -6.34
CA ALA A 75 8.31 13.58 -6.84
C ALA A 75 8.68 12.23 -6.18
N LEU A 76 8.18 11.94 -4.98
CA LEU A 76 8.47 10.69 -4.27
C LEU A 76 7.38 9.64 -4.44
N GLN A 77 6.27 9.99 -5.09
CA GLN A 77 5.06 9.17 -5.15
C GLN A 77 4.98 8.40 -6.46
N MET A 78 4.36 7.22 -6.41
CA MET A 78 4.02 6.43 -7.62
C MET A 78 2.58 6.69 -8.04
N TRP A 79 2.39 7.21 -9.25
CA TRP A 79 1.08 7.57 -9.79
C TRP A 79 1.07 7.48 -11.33
N CYS A 80 -0.12 7.36 -11.92
CA CYS A 80 -0.30 7.30 -13.38
C CYS A 80 -1.51 8.13 -13.84
N ASP A 81 -2.71 7.64 -13.57
CA ASP A 81 -4.00 8.20 -14.02
C ASP A 81 -4.69 9.02 -12.94
N SER A 82 -4.12 9.03 -11.74
CA SER A 82 -4.59 9.86 -10.64
C SER A 82 -3.51 10.86 -10.28
N SER A 83 -3.93 12.01 -9.81
CA SER A 83 -3.04 13.06 -9.35
C SER A 83 -2.29 12.64 -8.10
N PRO A 84 -1.02 13.03 -7.98
CA PRO A 84 -0.31 12.86 -6.73
C PRO A 84 -0.96 13.66 -5.61
N TYR A 85 -0.60 13.29 -4.39
CA TYR A 85 -1.00 14.01 -3.22
C TYR A 85 -0.05 15.17 -2.93
N PHE A 86 -0.59 16.38 -2.87
CA PHE A 86 0.13 17.58 -2.43
C PHE A 86 0.00 17.79 -0.92
N ALA A 87 -0.98 17.14 -0.29
CA ALA A 87 -1.11 17.08 1.15
C ALA A 87 -1.73 15.75 1.61
N PHE A 88 -1.34 15.30 2.80
CA PHE A 88 -1.95 14.19 3.51
C PHE A 88 -2.79 14.71 4.67
N LEU A 89 -4.01 14.18 4.78
CA LEU A 89 -5.02 14.53 5.78
C LEU A 89 -5.55 13.23 6.38
N ASP A 90 -5.90 13.22 7.65
CA ASP A 90 -6.52 12.05 8.27
C ASP A 90 -7.84 11.70 7.54
N THR A 91 -7.98 10.44 7.15
CA THR A 91 -9.17 9.95 6.43
C THR A 91 -9.78 8.76 7.15
N GLU A 92 -11.10 8.77 7.33
CA GLU A 92 -11.81 7.63 7.92
C GLU A 92 -12.10 6.55 6.88
N HIS A 93 -11.91 5.29 7.27
CA HIS A 93 -12.22 4.12 6.48
C HIS A 93 -12.95 3.06 7.32
N GLN A 94 -13.70 2.19 6.66
CA GLN A 94 -14.33 1.04 7.31
C GLN A 94 -13.52 -0.24 7.07
N CYS A 95 -13.26 -1.00 8.14
CA CYS A 95 -12.55 -2.26 8.04
C CYS A 95 -13.44 -3.34 7.43
N ILE A 96 -13.00 -3.99 6.34
CA ILE A 96 -13.77 -5.06 5.69
C ILE A 96 -13.84 -6.36 6.50
N ASP A 97 -12.97 -6.53 7.51
CA ASP A 97 -12.95 -7.75 8.33
C ASP A 97 -13.79 -7.60 9.61
N CYS A 98 -13.73 -6.45 10.30
CA CYS A 98 -14.43 -6.25 11.58
C CYS A 98 -15.54 -5.19 11.55
N GLY A 99 -15.74 -4.49 10.42
CA GLY A 99 -16.77 -3.46 10.25
C GLY A 99 -16.50 -2.13 10.98
N GLN A 100 -15.50 -2.07 11.87
CA GLN A 100 -15.18 -0.88 12.64
C GLN A 100 -14.55 0.21 11.76
N ARG A 101 -14.88 1.47 12.07
CA ARG A 101 -14.22 2.63 11.47
C ARG A 101 -12.81 2.76 12.04
N PHE A 102 -11.87 3.18 11.21
CA PHE A 102 -10.50 3.47 11.60
C PHE A 102 -9.96 4.64 10.76
N VAL A 103 -9.00 5.37 11.33
CA VAL A 103 -8.35 6.49 10.67
C VAL A 103 -7.13 5.99 9.91
N PHE A 104 -7.04 6.33 8.63
CA PHE A 104 -5.81 6.29 7.86
C PHE A 104 -5.09 7.62 8.04
N ALA A 105 -4.18 7.65 9.01
CA ALA A 105 -3.54 8.89 9.43
C ALA A 105 -2.68 9.50 8.32
N ALA A 106 -2.55 10.83 8.29
CA ALA A 106 -1.72 11.56 7.35
C ALA A 106 -0.26 11.07 7.34
N ALA A 107 0.29 10.75 8.52
CA ALA A 107 1.63 10.19 8.64
C ALA A 107 1.73 8.78 8.05
N GLU A 108 0.68 7.96 8.18
CA GLU A 108 0.63 6.63 7.56
C GLU A 108 0.55 6.75 6.03
N GLN A 109 -0.27 7.68 5.52
CA GLN A 109 -0.35 7.98 4.09
C GLN A 109 1.00 8.39 3.52
N ARG A 110 1.68 9.35 4.15
CA ARG A 110 3.00 9.80 3.74
C ARG A 110 3.98 8.64 3.64
N PHE A 111 4.03 7.79 4.66
CA PHE A 111 4.89 6.61 4.64
C PHE A 111 4.52 5.63 3.53
N TRP A 112 3.23 5.40 3.27
CA TRP A 112 2.79 4.50 2.19
C TRP A 112 3.21 4.99 0.81
N TYR A 113 3.00 6.27 0.52
CA TYR A 113 3.15 6.80 -0.83
C TYR A 113 4.58 7.28 -1.12
N GLU A 114 5.26 7.90 -0.14
CA GLU A 114 6.60 8.46 -0.34
C GLU A 114 7.72 7.48 0.04
N THR A 115 7.47 6.54 0.97
CA THR A 115 8.51 5.59 1.41
C THR A 115 8.31 4.19 0.83
N LEU A 116 7.11 3.62 0.96
CA LEU A 116 6.82 2.30 0.40
C LEU A 116 6.51 2.34 -1.10
N GLN A 117 6.35 3.54 -1.67
CA GLN A 117 6.04 3.76 -3.08
C GLN A 117 4.82 2.97 -3.56
N PHE A 118 3.82 2.80 -2.69
CA PHE A 118 2.52 2.32 -3.13
C PHE A 118 1.89 3.34 -4.07
N TRP A 119 1.14 2.84 -5.05
CA TRP A 119 0.36 3.68 -5.95
C TRP A 119 -0.58 4.60 -5.15
N VAL A 120 -0.68 5.87 -5.53
CA VAL A 120 -1.53 6.86 -4.84
C VAL A 120 -3.01 6.50 -4.80
N GLN A 121 -3.48 5.55 -5.60
CA GLN A 121 -4.84 5.01 -5.56
C GLN A 121 -5.03 3.92 -4.48
N SER A 122 -3.95 3.42 -3.89
CA SER A 122 -3.97 2.36 -2.88
C SER A 122 -4.54 2.88 -1.56
N ARG A 123 -5.56 2.19 -1.01
CA ARG A 123 -6.17 2.54 0.29
C ARG A 123 -6.15 1.35 1.25
N PRO A 124 -6.05 1.59 2.57
CA PRO A 124 -6.18 0.52 3.55
C PRO A 124 -7.60 -0.01 3.57
N LYS A 125 -7.75 -1.32 3.35
CA LYS A 125 -9.04 -2.02 3.45
C LYS A 125 -9.34 -2.52 4.88
N ARG A 126 -8.34 -2.47 5.76
CA ARG A 126 -8.37 -3.11 7.09
C ARG A 126 -7.68 -2.24 8.13
N CYS A 127 -8.26 -2.20 9.32
CA CYS A 127 -7.64 -1.57 10.48
C CYS A 127 -6.33 -2.28 10.88
N ILE A 128 -5.49 -1.59 11.67
CA ILE A 128 -4.19 -2.11 12.12
C ILE A 128 -4.32 -3.47 12.84
N PRO A 129 -5.26 -3.68 13.80
CA PRO A 129 -5.44 -4.98 14.44
C PRO A 129 -5.70 -6.12 13.45
N CYS A 130 -6.63 -5.94 12.50
CA CYS A 130 -6.95 -6.94 11.49
C CYS A 130 -5.77 -7.19 10.54
N ARG A 131 -5.01 -6.15 10.16
CA ARG A 131 -3.77 -6.31 9.37
C ARG A 131 -2.74 -7.15 10.13
N ARG A 132 -2.54 -6.90 11.43
CA ARG A 132 -1.60 -7.66 12.28
C ARG A 132 -2.04 -9.12 12.42
N ALA A 133 -3.31 -9.37 12.72
CA ALA A 133 -3.85 -10.72 12.83
C ALA A 133 -3.69 -11.52 11.53
N ARG A 134 -3.96 -10.90 10.36
CA ARG A 134 -3.79 -11.54 9.06
C ARG A 134 -2.31 -11.86 8.76
N ARG A 135 -1.38 -10.95 9.09
CA ARG A 135 0.06 -11.20 8.96
C ARG A 135 0.51 -12.36 9.85
N ALA A 136 0.02 -12.45 11.08
CA ALA A 136 0.32 -13.55 11.99
C ALA A 136 -0.18 -14.90 11.45
N ARG A 137 -1.44 -14.98 10.99
CA ARG A 137 -2.00 -16.20 10.39
C ARG A 137 -1.19 -16.67 9.17
N ARG A 138 -0.79 -15.73 8.29
CA ARG A 138 0.07 -16.04 7.13
C ARG A 138 1.45 -16.56 7.53
N ARG A 139 2.03 -16.02 8.61
CA ARG A 139 3.32 -16.48 9.13
C ARG A 139 3.23 -17.92 9.64
N ILE A 140 2.19 -18.23 10.42
CA ILE A 140 1.94 -19.58 10.93
C ILE A 140 1.74 -20.56 9.77
N ALA A 141 0.87 -20.24 8.81
CA ALA A 141 0.62 -21.08 7.65
C ALA A 141 1.89 -21.34 6.82
N ARG A 142 2.74 -20.32 6.64
CA ARG A 142 4.04 -20.48 5.96
C ARG A 142 4.97 -21.41 6.73
N GLN A 143 5.04 -21.29 8.06
CA GLN A 143 5.88 -22.15 8.90
C GLN A 143 5.42 -23.61 8.85
N GLU A 144 4.11 -23.86 8.90
CA GLU A 144 3.55 -25.19 8.77
C GLU A 144 3.84 -25.80 7.39
N GLN A 145 3.71 -25.01 6.32
CA GLN A 145 4.06 -25.45 4.97
C GLN A 145 5.52 -25.87 4.86
N VAL A 146 6.44 -25.05 5.37
CA VAL A 146 7.89 -25.37 5.37
C VAL A 146 8.16 -26.63 6.18
N ARG A 147 7.54 -26.79 7.36
CA ARG A 147 7.71 -27.98 8.20
C ARG A 147 7.24 -29.26 7.48
N ARG A 148 6.09 -29.21 6.81
CA ARG A 148 5.56 -30.33 6.02
C ARG A 148 6.49 -30.70 4.86
N GLN A 149 7.08 -29.72 4.19
CA GLN A 149 8.04 -29.98 3.11
C GLN A 149 9.31 -30.66 3.63
N GLN A 150 9.83 -30.24 4.80
CA GLN A 150 10.99 -30.88 5.43
C GLN A 150 10.71 -32.31 5.90
N GLN A 151 9.51 -32.56 6.45
CA GLN A 151 9.08 -33.91 6.85
C GLN A 151 8.93 -34.84 5.66
N ASN A 152 8.40 -34.36 4.53
CA ASN A 152 8.29 -35.17 3.31
C ASN A 152 9.64 -35.46 2.63
N GLN A 153 10.69 -34.65 2.88
CA GLN A 153 12.04 -34.87 2.36
C GLN A 153 12.90 -35.82 3.22
N THR A 154 12.49 -36.06 4.47
CA THR A 154 13.27 -36.86 5.44
C THR A 154 12.80 -38.31 5.55
N VAL A 155 11.75 -38.72 4.82
CA VAL A 155 11.38 -40.14 4.66
C VAL A 155 12.27 -40.74 3.56
N PRO A 156 13.18 -41.67 3.85
CA PRO A 156 13.92 -42.38 2.82
C PRO A 156 12.95 -43.21 1.99
N SER A 157 13.12 -43.20 0.67
CA SER A 157 12.57 -44.22 -0.22
C SER A 157 13.22 -45.56 0.11
N THR A 158 12.75 -46.26 1.13
CA THR A 158 13.19 -47.63 1.41
C THR A 158 12.02 -48.55 1.75
N ALA A 159 12.06 -49.71 1.09
CA ALA A 159 11.32 -50.95 1.29
C ALA A 159 9.96 -51.09 0.57
N VAL A 160 10.04 -51.47 -0.72
CA VAL A 160 9.13 -52.51 -1.23
C VAL A 160 9.49 -53.80 -0.47
N PRO A 161 8.57 -54.46 0.25
CA PRO A 161 8.88 -55.75 0.85
C PRO A 161 8.92 -56.82 -0.24
N ASP A 162 10.10 -57.39 -0.47
CA ASP A 162 10.31 -58.51 -1.37
C ASP A 162 9.77 -59.79 -0.72
N THR A 163 8.51 -60.13 -1.00
CA THR A 163 7.92 -61.40 -0.57
C THR A 163 8.34 -62.52 -1.51
N SER A 164 9.57 -63.02 -1.33
CA SER A 164 9.98 -64.33 -1.86
C SER A 164 9.59 -65.42 -0.86
N ILE A 165 8.60 -66.22 -1.27
CA ILE A 165 8.09 -67.40 -0.56
C ILE A 165 9.22 -68.45 -0.51
N ALA A 166 9.71 -68.77 0.69
CA ALA A 166 10.63 -69.89 0.90
C ALA A 166 9.82 -71.20 0.92
N SER A 167 9.98 -72.01 -0.12
CA SER A 167 9.50 -73.40 -0.19
C SER A 167 10.39 -74.32 0.65
N ARG A 168 9.84 -74.89 1.72
CA ARG A 168 10.35 -76.09 2.42
C ARG A 168 9.29 -77.18 2.28
N ASP A 169 9.58 -78.20 1.50
CA ASP A 169 9.03 -79.55 1.68
C ASP A 169 10.12 -80.54 1.24
N GLU A 170 10.92 -80.95 2.22
CA GLU A 170 11.77 -82.13 2.15
C GLU A 170 10.88 -83.35 2.43
N GLN A 171 10.50 -84.09 1.37
CA GLN A 171 9.88 -85.40 1.51
C GLN A 171 10.96 -86.47 1.72
N PHE A 172 11.00 -87.00 2.94
CA PHE A 172 11.65 -88.25 3.33
C PHE A 172 10.57 -89.34 3.50
N GLU A 173 10.99 -90.63 3.41
CA GLU A 173 10.23 -91.90 3.51
C GLU A 173 9.69 -92.39 2.15
N ARG A 174 10.20 -93.42 1.45
CA ARG A 174 10.69 -94.78 1.79
C ARG A 174 9.77 -95.54 2.76
N GLU A 175 9.29 -96.71 2.29
CA GLU A 175 8.56 -97.81 2.97
C GLU A 175 7.02 -97.84 2.85
N ASN A 176 6.52 -98.27 1.69
CA ASN A 176 5.75 -99.53 1.47
C ASN A 176 5.15 -99.57 0.05
#